data_AF-A0AAD0T1F5-F1
#
_entry.id   AF-A0AAD0T1F5-F1
#
_cell.length_a   1.000
_cell.length_b   1.000
_cell.length_c   1.000
_cell.angle_alpha   90.00
_cell.angle_beta   90.00
_cell.angle_gamma   90.00
#
_symmetry.space_group_name_H-M   'P 1'
#
loop_
_entity.id
_entity.type
_entity.pdbx_description
1 polymer ?
#
loop_
_entity_poly.entity_id
_entity_poly.type
_entity_poly.pdbx_seq_one_letter_code
_entity_poly.pdbx_strand_id
1 'polypeptide(L)'
;MSQVMTNKDIEARKLTSSIAMIVILVSFTMLFASMLLGYSVYRFTVDVWPPMGMPRIPLTIPMVSTFIIALSSATLVLFESSFEKKNLKAMRAYFGLTFLLGLGFMFVQLQLWNSMAAMGLHASGGVFPSLFYALTWTHAAHIVAGLFALLFLLPVAAKGYSVEKITWVQNVSKFWHFLGVVWLVMFIVMFVF
;
A
#
# COMPACT_ATOMS: atom_id res chain seq x y z
N MET A 1 19.78 35.63 -8.98
CA MET A 1 20.90 34.83 -9.53
C MET A 1 20.56 33.37 -9.27
N SER A 2 20.05 32.66 -10.28
CA SER A 2 19.68 31.24 -10.18
C SER A 2 20.98 30.42 -10.09
N GLN A 3 21.27 29.83 -8.93
CA GLN A 3 22.38 28.88 -8.82
C GLN A 3 22.00 27.64 -9.66
N VAL A 4 22.69 27.46 -10.78
CA VAL A 4 22.60 26.25 -11.58
C VAL A 4 23.19 25.13 -10.72
N MET A 5 22.36 24.20 -10.26
CA MET A 5 22.82 23.08 -9.44
C MET A 5 23.85 22.26 -10.20
N THR A 6 24.94 21.87 -9.54
CA THR A 6 25.95 21.01 -10.15
C THR A 6 25.46 19.56 -10.21
N ASN A 7 26.04 18.75 -11.09
CA ASN A 7 25.66 17.34 -11.22
C ASN A 7 25.87 16.55 -9.90
N LYS A 8 26.90 16.93 -9.12
CA LYS A 8 27.15 16.39 -7.77
C LYS A 8 26.02 16.74 -6.79
N ASP A 9 25.46 17.95 -6.87
CA ASP A 9 24.36 18.37 -6.00
C ASP A 9 23.07 17.59 -6.32
N ILE A 10 22.80 17.31 -7.61
CA ILE A 10 21.66 16.49 -8.04
C ILE A 10 21.80 15.06 -7.52
N GLU A 11 23.00 14.47 -7.65
CA GLU A 11 23.29 13.11 -7.21
C GLU A 11 23.19 12.97 -5.68
N ALA A 12 23.73 13.94 -4.94
CA ALA A 12 23.62 14.00 -3.49
C ALA A 12 22.15 14.11 -3.04
N ARG A 13 21.34 14.99 -3.66
CA ARG A 13 19.90 15.10 -3.35
C ARG A 13 19.14 13.82 -3.65
N LYS A 14 19.44 13.14 -4.77
CA LYS A 14 18.85 11.85 -5.13
C LYS A 14 19.18 10.77 -4.09
N LEU A 15 20.45 10.69 -3.68
CA LEU A 15 20.90 9.74 -2.69
C LEU A 15 20.22 9.97 -1.34
N THR A 16 20.25 11.22 -0.83
CA THR A 16 19.60 11.58 0.44
C THR A 16 18.11 11.26 0.42
N SER A 17 17.41 11.59 -0.67
CA SER A 17 15.98 11.31 -0.81
C SER A 17 15.68 9.80 -0.85
N SER A 18 16.49 9.02 -1.54
CA SER A 18 16.32 7.56 -1.59
C SER A 18 16.64 6.90 -0.25
N ILE A 19 17.68 7.34 0.47
CA ILE A 19 18.01 6.85 1.81
C ILE A 19 16.87 7.16 2.78
N ALA A 20 16.35 8.40 2.77
CA ALA A 20 15.22 8.79 3.59
C ALA A 20 13.99 7.90 3.32
N MET A 21 13.69 7.61 2.05
CA MET A 21 12.61 6.69 1.70
C MET A 21 12.84 5.29 2.28
N ILE A 22 14.04 4.73 2.15
CA ILE A 22 14.37 3.41 2.71
C ILE A 22 14.19 3.38 4.23
N VAL A 23 14.68 4.39 4.95
CA VAL A 23 14.54 4.46 6.41
C VAL A 23 13.07 4.48 6.83
N ILE A 24 12.23 5.23 6.10
CA ILE A 24 10.77 5.26 6.34
C ILE A 24 10.15 3.88 6.09
N LEU A 25 10.51 3.21 5.00
CA LEU A 25 10.01 1.86 4.68
C LEU A 25 10.41 0.83 5.72
N VAL A 26 11.65 0.87 6.22
CA VAL A 26 12.12 -0.01 7.31
C VAL A 26 11.32 0.26 8.58
N SER A 27 11.07 1.53 8.91
CA SER A 27 10.27 1.92 10.08
C SER A 27 8.84 1.39 9.99
N PHE A 28 8.20 1.52 8.82
CA PHE A 28 6.87 0.93 8.58
C PHE A 28 6.89 -0.60 8.62
N THR A 29 7.95 -1.23 8.12
CA THR A 29 8.11 -2.69 8.22
C THR A 29 8.12 -3.13 9.68
N MET A 30 8.87 -2.44 10.54
CA MET A 30 8.90 -2.74 11.99
C MET A 30 7.54 -2.54 12.65
N LEU A 31 6.81 -1.49 12.28
CA LEU A 31 5.44 -1.24 12.76
C LEU A 31 4.52 -2.42 12.41
N PHE A 32 4.43 -2.79 11.12
CA PHE A 32 3.56 -3.90 10.68
C PHE A 32 4.01 -5.25 11.25
N ALA A 33 5.32 -5.50 11.31
CA ALA A 33 5.86 -6.73 11.90
C ALA A 33 5.46 -6.87 13.37
N SER A 34 5.52 -5.80 14.16
CA SER A 34 5.13 -5.84 15.58
C SER A 34 3.65 -6.20 15.78
N MET A 35 2.77 -5.64 14.96
CA MET A 35 1.33 -5.91 15.01
C MET A 35 1.00 -7.32 14.52
N LEU A 36 1.67 -7.78 13.46
CA LEU A 36 1.51 -9.15 12.92
C LEU A 36 2.03 -10.20 13.89
N LEU A 37 3.13 -9.92 14.61
CA LEU A 37 3.62 -10.80 15.67
C LEU A 37 2.60 -10.91 16.81
N GLY A 38 2.00 -9.78 17.23
CA GLY A 38 0.93 -9.79 18.23
C GLY A 38 -0.27 -10.65 17.81
N TYR A 39 -0.71 -10.52 16.56
CA TYR A 39 -1.75 -11.38 15.99
C TYR A 39 -1.34 -12.86 15.94
N SER A 40 -0.12 -13.15 15.52
CA SER A 40 0.39 -14.52 15.40
C SER A 40 0.49 -15.21 16.76
N VAL A 41 1.02 -14.52 17.77
CA VAL A 41 1.06 -15.05 19.15
C VAL A 41 -0.35 -15.37 19.63
N TYR A 42 -1.30 -14.46 19.44
CA TYR A 42 -2.69 -14.71 19.81
C TYR A 42 -3.28 -15.93 19.08
N ARG A 43 -3.01 -16.07 17.78
CA ARG A 43 -3.43 -17.21 16.96
C ARG A 43 -2.91 -18.56 17.48
N PHE A 44 -1.69 -18.60 18.02
CA PHE A 44 -1.11 -19.81 18.61
C PHE A 44 -1.64 -20.13 20.01
N THR A 45 -2.16 -19.15 20.75
CA THR A 45 -2.71 -19.35 22.10
C THR A 45 -4.15 -19.88 22.12
N VAL A 46 -4.81 -19.94 20.97
CA VAL A 46 -6.23 -20.31 20.85
C VAL A 46 -6.38 -21.60 20.05
N ASP A 47 -6.98 -22.63 20.64
CA ASP A 47 -7.14 -23.95 20.03
C ASP A 47 -8.20 -24.01 18.91
N VAL A 48 -9.26 -23.20 19.00
CA VAL A 48 -10.38 -23.17 18.05
C VAL A 48 -10.43 -21.83 17.32
N TRP A 49 -10.38 -21.89 15.98
CA TRP A 49 -10.35 -20.70 15.12
C TRP A 49 -11.47 -20.70 14.07
N PRO A 50 -12.23 -19.59 13.93
CA PRO A 50 -12.18 -18.32 14.68
C PRO A 50 -12.61 -18.44 16.16
N PRO A 51 -12.10 -17.59 17.07
CA PRO A 51 -12.45 -17.63 18.48
C PRO A 51 -13.94 -17.33 18.71
N MET A 52 -14.51 -17.85 19.80
CA MET A 52 -15.91 -17.64 20.20
C MET A 52 -16.98 -18.07 19.18
N GLY A 53 -16.68 -19.04 18.30
CA GLY A 53 -17.65 -19.56 17.33
C GLY A 53 -18.04 -18.55 16.25
N MET A 54 -17.22 -17.53 16.02
CA MET A 54 -17.48 -16.50 15.02
C MET A 54 -17.54 -17.09 13.61
N PRO A 55 -18.44 -16.60 12.74
CA PRO A 55 -18.48 -17.00 11.35
C PRO A 55 -17.14 -16.64 10.68
N ARG A 56 -16.64 -17.57 9.85
CA ARG A 56 -15.43 -17.33 9.06
C ARG A 56 -15.67 -16.19 8.09
N ILE A 57 -14.73 -15.24 8.03
CA ILE A 57 -14.77 -14.16 7.06
C ILE A 57 -14.67 -14.79 5.66
N PRO A 58 -15.60 -14.50 4.73
CA PRO A 58 -15.54 -15.04 3.38
C PRO A 58 -14.24 -14.63 2.69
N LEU A 59 -13.46 -15.62 2.21
CA LEU A 59 -12.18 -15.36 1.54
C LEU A 59 -12.32 -14.63 0.19
N THR A 60 -13.52 -14.58 -0.38
CA THR A 60 -13.77 -13.96 -1.69
C THR A 60 -13.41 -12.48 -1.70
N ILE A 61 -13.81 -11.71 -0.68
CA ILE A 61 -13.56 -10.26 -0.61
C ILE A 61 -12.04 -9.97 -0.48
N PRO A 62 -11.30 -10.59 0.46
CA PRO A 62 -9.84 -10.43 0.57
C PRO A 62 -9.06 -10.94 -0.65
N MET A 63 -9.52 -12.00 -1.33
CA MET A 63 -8.89 -12.47 -2.57
C MET A 63 -9.02 -11.44 -3.69
N VAL A 64 -10.20 -10.83 -3.84
CA VAL A 64 -10.43 -9.76 -4.83
C VAL A 64 -9.56 -8.54 -4.52
N SER A 65 -9.48 -8.10 -3.27
CA SER A 65 -8.62 -6.96 -2.92
C SER A 65 -7.13 -7.25 -3.18
N THR A 66 -6.67 -8.47 -2.90
CA THR A 66 -5.29 -8.91 -3.17
C THR A 66 -5.00 -8.93 -4.67
N PHE A 67 -5.94 -9.37 -5.50
CA PHE A 67 -5.79 -9.31 -6.95
C PHE A 67 -5.75 -7.87 -7.46
N ILE A 68 -6.63 -7.00 -6.94
CA ILE A 68 -6.68 -5.57 -7.32
C ILE A 68 -5.36 -4.86 -6.99
N ILE A 69 -4.79 -5.07 -5.80
CA ILE A 69 -3.54 -4.40 -5.42
C ILE A 69 -2.34 -4.95 -6.18
N ALA A 70 -2.32 -6.27 -6.47
CA ALA A 70 -1.31 -6.87 -7.33
C ALA A 70 -1.36 -6.30 -8.76
N LEU A 71 -2.57 -6.14 -9.31
CA LEU A 71 -2.77 -5.50 -10.61
C LEU A 71 -2.37 -4.03 -10.58
N SER A 72 -2.71 -3.29 -9.52
CA SER A 72 -2.31 -1.88 -9.32
C SER A 72 -0.78 -1.72 -9.30
N SER A 73 -0.10 -2.64 -8.62
CA SER A 73 1.36 -2.72 -8.60
C SER A 73 1.92 -2.92 -10.02
N ALA A 74 1.39 -3.89 -10.79
CA ALA A 74 1.82 -4.11 -12.17
C ALA A 74 1.58 -2.89 -13.08
N THR A 75 0.46 -2.18 -12.91
CA THR A 75 0.17 -0.98 -13.71
C THR A 75 1.12 0.17 -13.37
N LEU A 76 1.64 0.25 -12.15
CA LEU A 76 2.62 1.26 -11.77
C LEU A 76 4.00 0.99 -12.41
N VAL A 77 4.41 -0.28 -12.53
CA VAL A 77 5.62 -0.65 -13.29
C VAL A 77 5.50 -0.23 -14.76
N LEU A 78 4.31 -0.42 -15.35
CA LEU A 78 4.03 0.03 -16.72
C LEU A 78 4.04 1.56 -16.86
N PHE A 79 3.60 2.27 -15.81
CA PHE A 79 3.72 3.72 -15.72
C PHE A 79 5.20 4.16 -15.73
N GLU A 80 6.06 3.54 -14.92
CA GLU A 80 7.49 3.83 -14.86
C GLU A 80 8.19 3.57 -16.21
N SER A 81 7.95 2.40 -16.82
CA SER A 81 8.49 2.08 -18.15
C SER A 81 8.02 3.09 -19.21
N SER A 82 6.76 3.55 -19.12
CA SER A 82 6.23 4.57 -20.04
C SER A 82 6.87 5.94 -19.81
N PHE A 83 7.22 6.26 -18.57
CA PHE A 83 7.91 7.47 -18.19
C PHE A 83 9.36 7.49 -18.72
N GLU A 84 10.09 6.38 -18.65
CA GLU A 84 11.42 6.23 -19.25
C GLU A 84 11.39 6.34 -20.77
N LYS A 85 10.38 5.73 -21.41
CA LYS A 85 10.14 5.81 -22.86
C LYS A 85 9.59 7.16 -23.34
N LYS A 86 9.36 8.12 -22.42
CA LYS A 86 8.79 9.45 -22.69
C LYS A 86 7.41 9.39 -23.39
N ASN A 87 6.67 8.30 -23.25
CA ASN A 87 5.34 8.14 -23.85
C ASN A 87 4.26 8.69 -22.92
N LEU A 88 3.90 9.96 -23.13
CA LEU A 88 2.96 10.68 -22.27
C LEU A 88 1.55 10.08 -22.27
N LYS A 89 1.08 9.54 -23.40
CA LYS A 89 -0.26 8.96 -23.51
C LYS A 89 -0.38 7.68 -22.67
N ALA A 90 0.59 6.78 -22.82
CA ALA A 90 0.66 5.55 -22.03
C ALA A 90 0.85 5.85 -20.54
N MET A 91 1.74 6.80 -20.21
CA MET A 91 1.97 7.23 -18.83
C MET A 91 0.68 7.72 -18.16
N ARG A 92 -0.11 8.59 -18.80
CA ARG A 92 -1.38 9.08 -18.23
C ARG A 92 -2.40 7.95 -18.04
N ALA A 93 -2.48 7.02 -19.00
CA ALA A 93 -3.40 5.89 -18.91
C ALA A 93 -3.05 4.97 -17.73
N TYR A 94 -1.79 4.57 -17.59
CA TYR A 94 -1.34 3.69 -16.50
C TYR A 94 -1.39 4.38 -15.13
N PHE A 95 -1.13 5.69 -15.07
CA PHE A 95 -1.32 6.46 -13.85
C PHE A 95 -2.79 6.44 -13.40
N GLY A 96 -3.72 6.76 -14.31
CA GLY A 96 -5.15 6.75 -14.02
C GLY A 96 -5.64 5.37 -13.60
N LEU A 97 -5.17 4.32 -14.28
CA LEU A 97 -5.51 2.93 -13.94
C LEU A 97 -4.99 2.54 -12.55
N THR A 98 -3.73 2.87 -12.22
CA THR A 98 -3.14 2.60 -10.90
C THR A 98 -3.95 3.27 -9.79
N PHE A 99 -4.30 4.55 -9.98
CA PHE A 99 -5.08 5.33 -9.03
C PHE A 99 -6.50 4.75 -8.84
N LEU A 100 -7.19 4.40 -9.94
CA LEU A 100 -8.52 3.78 -9.88
C LEU A 100 -8.49 2.41 -9.19
N LEU A 101 -7.48 1.59 -9.45
CA LEU A 101 -7.31 0.30 -8.75
C LEU A 101 -7.03 0.51 -7.26
N GLY A 102 -6.27 1.53 -6.88
CA GLY A 102 -6.07 1.90 -5.47
C GLY A 102 -7.37 2.34 -4.77
N LEU A 103 -8.21 3.12 -5.45
CA LEU A 103 -9.56 3.45 -4.95
C LEU A 103 -10.46 2.21 -4.87
N GLY A 104 -10.39 1.33 -5.86
CA GLY A 104 -11.10 0.06 -5.88
C GLY A 104 -10.71 -0.83 -4.70
N PHE A 105 -9.43 -0.88 -4.36
CA PHE A 105 -8.96 -1.57 -3.17
C PHE A 105 -9.59 -1.01 -1.89
N MET A 106 -9.58 0.32 -1.73
CA MET A 106 -10.21 0.97 -0.58
C MET A 106 -11.72 0.70 -0.50
N PHE A 107 -12.41 0.67 -1.65
CA PHE A 107 -13.82 0.31 -1.70
C PHE A 107 -14.07 -1.13 -1.23
N VAL A 108 -13.27 -2.10 -1.71
CA VAL A 108 -13.37 -3.50 -1.28
C VAL A 108 -13.08 -3.63 0.21
N GLN A 109 -12.15 -2.85 0.74
CA GLN A 109 -11.83 -2.82 2.16
C GLN A 109 -12.99 -2.30 3.02
N LEU A 110 -13.71 -1.28 2.55
CA LEU A 110 -14.93 -0.80 3.20
C LEU A 110 -16.02 -1.87 3.22
N GLN A 111 -16.19 -2.62 2.11
CA GLN A 111 -17.14 -3.74 2.05
C GLN A 111 -16.77 -4.84 3.04
N LEU A 112 -15.48 -5.14 3.19
CA LEU A 112 -14.99 -6.11 4.17
C LEU A 112 -15.37 -5.68 5.60
N TRP A 113 -15.10 -4.42 5.97
CA TRP A 113 -15.44 -3.93 7.31
C TRP A 113 -16.94 -3.88 7.55
N ASN A 114 -17.75 -3.54 6.55
CA ASN A 114 -19.21 -3.58 6.64
C ASN A 114 -19.74 -5.00 6.82
N SER A 115 -19.18 -5.98 6.10
CA SER A 115 -19.52 -7.39 6.26
C SER A 115 -19.15 -7.89 7.66
N MET A 116 -17.98 -7.51 8.18
CA MET A 116 -17.56 -7.84 9.54
C MET A 116 -18.49 -7.21 10.60
N ALA A 117 -18.83 -5.94 10.46
CA ALA A 117 -19.76 -5.26 11.36
C ALA A 117 -21.15 -5.89 11.33
N ALA A 118 -21.64 -6.31 10.15
CA ALA A 118 -22.92 -7.02 10.01
C ALA A 118 -22.92 -8.40 10.70
N MET A 119 -21.75 -9.04 10.85
CA MET A 119 -21.57 -10.28 11.62
C MET A 119 -21.37 -10.03 13.13
N GLY A 120 -21.49 -8.77 13.60
CA GLY A 120 -21.26 -8.39 15.00
C GLY A 120 -19.78 -8.31 15.39
N LEU A 121 -18.87 -8.41 14.42
CA LEU A 121 -17.43 -8.25 14.64
C LEU A 121 -17.07 -6.77 14.63
N HIS A 122 -17.17 -6.14 15.79
CA HIS A 122 -16.73 -4.76 16.00
C HIS A 122 -15.33 -4.73 16.60
N ALA A 123 -14.60 -3.62 16.41
CA ALA A 123 -13.26 -3.44 16.99
C ALA A 123 -13.24 -3.57 18.53
N SER A 124 -14.37 -3.32 19.21
CA SER A 124 -14.53 -3.50 20.66
C SER A 124 -14.99 -4.92 21.07
N GLY A 125 -15.25 -5.81 20.12
CA GLY A 125 -15.83 -7.14 20.34
C GLY A 125 -14.86 -8.20 20.85
N GLY A 126 -13.63 -7.81 21.24
CA GLY A 126 -12.62 -8.71 21.80
C GLY A 126 -11.23 -8.54 21.18
N VAL A 127 -10.31 -9.42 21.58
CA VAL A 127 -8.91 -9.36 21.15
C VAL A 127 -8.76 -9.65 19.65
N PHE A 128 -9.49 -10.63 19.10
CA PHE A 128 -9.39 -10.95 17.68
C PHE A 128 -9.86 -9.82 16.75
N PRO A 129 -11.10 -9.29 16.89
CA PRO A 129 -11.54 -8.18 16.05
C PRO A 129 -10.67 -6.94 16.23
N SER A 130 -10.24 -6.62 17.46
CA SER A 130 -9.41 -5.43 17.70
C SER A 130 -8.06 -5.49 16.98
N LEU A 131 -7.36 -6.64 17.03
CA LEU A 131 -6.10 -6.84 16.28
C LEU A 131 -6.32 -6.79 14.77
N PHE A 132 -7.41 -7.39 14.27
CA PHE A 132 -7.75 -7.37 12.85
C PHE A 132 -8.03 -5.94 12.34
N TYR A 133 -8.86 -5.19 13.07
CA TYR A 133 -9.16 -3.79 12.74
C TYR A 133 -7.91 -2.92 12.87
N ALA A 134 -7.09 -3.10 13.90
CA ALA A 134 -5.85 -2.33 14.05
C ALA A 134 -4.91 -2.54 12.85
N LEU A 135 -4.66 -3.79 12.43
CA LEU A 135 -3.82 -4.10 11.27
C LEU A 135 -4.40 -3.52 9.97
N THR A 136 -5.69 -3.76 9.71
CA THR A 136 -6.32 -3.32 8.45
C THR A 136 -6.53 -1.81 8.37
N TRP A 137 -6.84 -1.13 9.47
CA TRP A 137 -6.96 0.33 9.51
C TRP A 137 -5.61 1.02 9.37
N THR A 138 -4.57 0.54 10.06
CA THR A 138 -3.22 1.06 9.86
C THR A 138 -2.81 0.90 8.41
N HIS A 139 -3.06 -0.26 7.79
CA HIS A 139 -2.78 -0.46 6.39
C HIS A 139 -3.57 0.47 5.46
N ALA A 140 -4.87 0.61 5.69
CA ALA A 140 -5.73 1.51 4.92
C ALA A 140 -5.29 2.98 5.03
N ALA A 141 -4.86 3.43 6.22
CA ALA A 141 -4.32 4.78 6.41
C ALA A 141 -3.07 5.01 5.54
N HIS A 142 -2.18 4.01 5.43
CA HIS A 142 -1.01 4.10 4.56
C HIS A 142 -1.38 4.09 3.07
N ILE A 143 -2.41 3.34 2.65
CA ILE A 143 -2.92 3.38 1.28
C ILE A 143 -3.49 4.76 0.95
N VAL A 144 -4.24 5.37 1.86
CA VAL A 144 -4.73 6.74 1.69
C VAL A 144 -3.55 7.71 1.53
N ALA A 145 -2.52 7.61 2.37
CA ALA A 145 -1.29 8.39 2.20
C ALA A 145 -0.60 8.11 0.84
N GLY A 146 -0.60 6.86 0.38
CA GLY A 146 -0.09 6.47 -0.94
C GLY A 146 -0.88 7.06 -2.10
N LEU A 147 -2.22 7.14 -1.97
CA LEU A 147 -3.09 7.78 -2.96
C LEU A 147 -2.78 9.27 -3.05
N PHE A 148 -2.57 9.95 -1.92
CA PHE A 148 -2.11 11.33 -1.92
C PHE A 148 -0.72 11.49 -2.54
N ALA A 149 0.21 10.57 -2.27
CA ALA A 149 1.53 10.56 -2.90
C ALA A 149 1.46 10.34 -4.43
N LEU A 150 0.53 9.51 -4.91
CA LEU A 150 0.24 9.38 -6.35
C LEU A 150 -0.34 10.68 -6.91
N LEU A 151 -1.29 11.32 -6.23
CA LEU A 151 -1.83 12.62 -6.65
C LEU A 151 -0.74 13.70 -6.77
N PHE A 152 0.28 13.66 -5.91
CA PHE A 152 1.44 14.55 -6.03
C PHE A 152 2.23 14.35 -7.34
N LEU A 153 2.13 13.18 -7.98
CA LEU A 153 2.72 12.92 -9.29
C LEU A 153 1.84 13.36 -10.47
N LEU A 154 0.62 13.87 -10.27
CA LEU A 154 -0.24 14.40 -11.34
C LEU A 154 0.46 15.44 -12.24
N PRO A 155 1.24 16.42 -11.70
CA PRO A 155 1.96 17.38 -12.54
C PRO A 155 3.06 16.72 -13.37
N VAL A 156 3.61 15.59 -12.92
CA VAL A 156 4.57 14.76 -13.68
C VAL A 156 3.83 14.08 -14.83
N ALA A 157 2.67 13.49 -14.54
CA ALA A 157 1.80 12.85 -15.53
C ALA A 157 1.30 13.84 -16.60
N ALA A 158 1.10 15.12 -16.22
CA ALA A 158 0.60 16.16 -17.10
C ALA A 158 1.71 16.82 -17.96
N LYS A 159 2.83 17.23 -17.34
CA LYS A 159 3.87 18.06 -17.98
C LYS A 159 5.07 17.28 -18.52
N GLY A 160 5.16 15.97 -18.26
CA GLY A 160 6.22 15.11 -18.80
C GLY A 160 7.53 15.11 -18.02
N TYR A 161 8.55 14.50 -18.66
CA TYR A 161 9.82 14.08 -18.08
C TYR A 161 10.70 15.24 -17.58
N SER A 162 11.25 15.10 -16.37
CA SER A 162 12.36 15.92 -15.84
C SER A 162 13.23 15.02 -14.95
N VAL A 163 14.54 15.25 -14.97
CA VAL A 163 15.54 14.45 -14.23
C VAL A 163 15.29 14.48 -12.72
N GLU A 164 14.88 15.63 -12.15
CA GLU A 164 14.52 15.72 -10.73
C GLU A 164 13.24 14.93 -10.39
N LYS A 165 12.30 14.83 -11.32
CA LYS A 165 11.02 14.13 -11.12
C LYS A 165 11.16 12.61 -11.12
N ILE A 166 12.24 12.07 -11.70
CA ILE A 166 12.53 10.63 -11.70
C ILE A 166 12.62 10.11 -10.26
N THR A 167 13.37 10.82 -9.40
CA THR A 167 13.56 10.43 -8.00
C THR A 167 12.22 10.39 -7.24
N TRP A 168 11.31 11.33 -7.53
CA TRP A 168 9.99 11.36 -6.90
C TRP A 168 9.14 10.17 -7.35
N VAL A 169 9.11 9.89 -8.65
CA VAL A 169 8.41 8.72 -9.21
C VAL A 169 8.93 7.43 -8.57
N GLN A 170 10.25 7.24 -8.54
CA GLN A 170 10.88 6.07 -7.94
C GLN A 170 10.54 5.90 -6.47
N ASN A 171 10.54 6.99 -5.69
CA ASN A 171 10.24 6.93 -4.26
C ASN A 171 8.76 6.62 -3.99
N VAL A 172 7.84 7.26 -4.71
CA VAL A 172 6.39 6.96 -4.60
C VAL A 172 6.11 5.52 -5.04
N SER A 173 6.79 5.05 -6.08
CA SER A 173 6.68 3.67 -6.57
C SER A 173 7.14 2.65 -5.54
N LYS A 174 8.34 2.83 -4.94
CA LYS A 174 8.81 2.00 -3.83
C LYS A 174 7.79 1.93 -2.69
N PHE A 175 7.21 3.08 -2.32
CA PHE A 175 6.18 3.14 -1.28
C PHE A 175 4.92 2.37 -1.67
N TRP A 176 4.41 2.54 -2.90
CA TRP A 176 3.21 1.84 -3.36
C TRP A 176 3.41 0.32 -3.44
N HIS A 177 4.54 -0.13 -3.97
CA HIS A 177 4.91 -1.55 -4.01
C HIS A 177 5.03 -2.14 -2.61
N PHE A 178 5.63 -1.41 -1.67
CA PHE A 178 5.72 -1.83 -0.28
C PHE A 178 4.34 -2.08 0.34
N LEU A 179 3.36 -1.20 0.09
CA LEU A 179 1.99 -1.43 0.56
C LEU A 179 1.38 -2.71 -0.01
N GLY A 180 1.58 -2.98 -1.30
CA GLY A 180 1.15 -4.25 -1.92
C GLY A 180 1.77 -5.48 -1.26
N VAL A 181 3.07 -5.44 -0.94
CA VAL A 181 3.78 -6.54 -0.26
C VAL A 181 3.27 -6.74 1.17
N VAL A 182 3.10 -5.65 1.93
CA VAL A 182 2.56 -5.72 3.29
C VAL A 182 1.15 -6.32 3.29
N TRP A 183 0.30 -5.92 2.33
CA TRP A 183 -1.03 -6.50 2.19
C TRP A 183 -0.99 -7.99 1.91
N LEU A 184 -0.08 -8.45 1.04
CA LEU A 184 0.06 -9.87 0.73
C LEU A 184 0.45 -10.68 1.97
N VAL A 185 1.39 -10.19 2.77
CA VAL A 185 1.78 -10.83 4.03
C VAL A 185 0.60 -10.86 5.01
N MET A 186 -0.10 -9.74 5.15
CA MET A 186 -1.32 -9.67 5.98
C MET A 186 -2.39 -10.65 5.51
N PHE A 187 -2.59 -10.76 4.19
CA PHE A 187 -3.57 -11.68 3.62
C PHE A 187 -3.27 -13.14 4.01
N ILE A 188 -2.00 -13.55 3.87
CA ILE A 188 -1.56 -14.89 4.23
C ILE A 188 -1.75 -15.14 5.73
N VAL A 189 -1.26 -14.22 6.58
CA VAL A 189 -1.28 -14.39 8.03
C VAL A 189 -2.70 -14.34 8.61
N MET A 190 -3.59 -13.51 8.06
CA MET A 190 -4.89 -13.23 8.68
C MET A 190 -6.05 -14.06 8.10
N PHE A 191 -5.95 -14.53 6.86
CA PHE A 191 -7.04 -15.25 6.20
C PHE A 191 -6.69 -16.68 5.80
N VAL A 192 -5.40 -17.01 5.63
CA VAL A 192 -4.95 -18.35 5.22
C VAL A 192 -4.44 -19.17 6.40
N PHE A 193 -3.70 -18.53 7.32
CA PHE A 193 -3.12 -19.12 8.53
C PHE A 193 -4.07 -19.05 9.75
#